data_AF-G7VBH3-F1
#
_entry.id   AF-G7VBH3-F1
#
_cell.length_a   1.000
_cell.length_b   1.000
_cell.length_c   1.000
_cell.angle_alpha   90.00
_cell.angle_beta   90.00
_cell.angle_gamma   90.00
#
_symmetry.space_group_name_H-M   'P 1'
#
loop_
_entity.id
_entity.type
_entity.pdbx_description
1 polymer ?
#
loop_
_entity_poly.entity_id
_entity_poly.type
_entity_poly.pdbx_seq_one_letter_code
_entity_poly.pdbx_strand_id
1 'polypeptide(L)'
;MSRRKKDTSRKEKTNSINNICIDINNINKYINFIYFYKVNAFSILATSMPVSEIKSNINNFIESINNYIEHIQKKSRKISKDKSGLLLSESDFASCSKALSSEELIEMKEFLKSSIYLYTLKTSGTFKTLSAFDKLNQMADYVFRVCFHDDCHLAIVEVAGYDLASRDMSSINREFLRFMNKLRLTYTPAYVLAMSLAVRHLARCQEAEVRLVRIKGSYYTSIPLQHRLLCTLKPLANFYIDLVEAGSGYVESVASKILEMVQTDDRYKIYEVLRNMSQTRKLDIREREALDKLVAFLVK
;
A
#
# COMPACT_ATOMS: atom_id res chain seq x y z
N MET A 1 52.17 57.53 -7.53
CA MET A 1 52.45 56.15 -7.08
C MET A 1 51.22 55.29 -7.33
N SER A 2 51.45 54.09 -7.87
CA SER A 2 50.51 53.30 -8.67
C SER A 2 49.60 52.41 -7.82
N ARG A 3 48.33 52.29 -8.24
CA ARG A 3 47.36 51.28 -7.80
C ARG A 3 47.90 49.88 -8.11
N ARG A 4 48.02 48.99 -7.11
CA ARG A 4 48.10 47.55 -7.33
C ARG A 4 46.83 46.87 -6.82
N LYS A 5 45.95 46.55 -7.78
CA LYS A 5 44.94 45.49 -7.69
C LYS A 5 45.66 44.19 -7.31
N LYS A 6 45.13 43.49 -6.31
CA LYS A 6 45.48 42.10 -6.04
C LYS A 6 44.32 41.27 -6.58
N ASP A 7 44.54 40.75 -7.78
CA ASP A 7 43.64 39.80 -8.42
C ASP A 7 44.30 38.43 -8.44
N THR A 8 43.47 37.39 -8.52
CA THR A 8 43.79 35.95 -8.63
C THR A 8 44.30 35.26 -7.36
N SER A 9 43.86 34.04 -7.00
CA SER A 9 42.84 33.15 -7.54
C SER A 9 42.67 31.94 -6.60
N ARG A 10 41.50 31.30 -6.69
CA ARG A 10 41.26 29.86 -6.49
C ARG A 10 41.67 29.23 -5.16
N LYS A 11 40.69 29.12 -4.27
CA LYS A 11 40.21 27.82 -3.78
C LYS A 11 38.69 27.84 -3.70
N GLU A 12 38.04 27.91 -4.86
CA GLU A 12 36.75 27.23 -5.00
C GLU A 12 37.06 25.74 -4.78
N LYS A 13 36.90 25.30 -3.53
CA LYS A 13 36.74 23.87 -3.26
C LYS A 13 35.39 23.50 -3.85
N THR A 14 35.45 23.00 -5.08
CA THR A 14 34.50 22.10 -5.72
C THR A 14 34.22 20.91 -4.80
N ASN A 15 33.37 21.12 -3.80
CA ASN A 15 32.53 20.06 -3.26
C ASN A 15 31.15 20.26 -3.89
N SER A 16 31.05 20.06 -5.21
CA SER A 16 29.76 19.76 -5.81
C SER A 16 29.35 18.40 -5.27
N ILE A 17 28.64 18.39 -4.13
CA ILE A 17 27.83 17.24 -3.74
C ILE A 17 26.87 17.07 -4.91
N ASN A 18 27.14 16.08 -5.76
CA ASN A 18 26.27 15.75 -6.88
C ASN A 18 24.91 15.39 -6.29
N ASN A 19 23.96 16.33 -6.35
CA ASN A 19 22.60 16.08 -5.89
C ASN A 19 22.03 14.96 -6.76
N ILE A 20 21.63 13.86 -6.13
CA ILE A 20 21.02 12.72 -6.80
C ILE A 20 19.55 13.06 -7.03
N CYS A 21 19.19 13.30 -8.29
CA CYS A 21 17.80 13.48 -8.71
C CYS A 21 17.14 12.11 -8.91
N ILE A 22 16.06 11.85 -8.18
CA ILE A 22 15.22 10.67 -8.30
C ILE A 22 13.92 11.08 -9.02
N ASP A 23 13.79 10.60 -10.25
CA ASP A 23 12.72 10.93 -11.19
C ASP A 23 12.05 9.66 -11.73
N ILE A 24 11.14 9.82 -12.71
CA ILE A 24 10.46 8.69 -13.37
C ILE A 24 11.47 7.72 -13.99
N ASN A 25 12.64 8.19 -14.42
CA ASN A 25 13.60 7.38 -15.15
C ASN A 25 14.38 6.41 -14.27
N ASN A 26 14.54 6.74 -12.99
CA ASN A 26 15.38 5.96 -12.09
C ASN A 26 14.70 5.53 -10.78
N ILE A 27 13.42 5.88 -10.55
CA ILE A 27 12.68 5.53 -9.33
C ILE A 27 12.73 4.05 -8.96
N ASN A 28 12.78 3.14 -9.94
CA ASN A 28 12.84 1.69 -9.67
C ASN A 28 14.06 1.26 -8.86
N LYS A 29 15.17 2.01 -8.94
CA LYS A 29 16.37 1.74 -8.14
C LYS A 29 16.19 2.07 -6.65
N TYR A 30 15.15 2.84 -6.33
CA TYR A 30 14.88 3.40 -5.02
C TYR A 30 13.54 2.94 -4.42
N ILE A 31 12.83 2.02 -5.10
CA ILE A 31 11.50 1.56 -4.71
C ILE A 31 11.46 0.90 -3.32
N ASN A 32 12.61 0.41 -2.86
CA ASN A 32 12.76 -0.21 -1.55
C ASN A 32 12.83 0.81 -0.40
N PHE A 33 12.92 2.10 -0.70
CA PHE A 33 12.74 3.14 0.33
C PHE A 33 11.25 3.44 0.50
N ILE A 34 10.79 3.46 1.75
CA ILE A 34 9.38 3.68 2.14
C ILE A 34 8.75 4.85 1.39
N TYR A 35 9.49 5.95 1.22
CA TYR A 35 9.02 7.12 0.47
C TYR A 35 8.60 6.76 -0.96
N PHE A 36 9.49 6.12 -1.73
CA PHE A 36 9.22 5.77 -3.12
C PHE A 36 8.30 4.54 -3.24
N TYR A 37 8.36 3.62 -2.29
CA TYR A 37 7.39 2.53 -2.16
C TYR A 37 5.96 3.08 -2.10
N LYS A 38 5.70 4.06 -1.22
CA LYS A 38 4.39 4.71 -1.07
C LYS A 38 3.94 5.39 -2.35
N VAL A 39 4.85 6.14 -2.99
CA VAL A 39 4.61 6.79 -4.29
C VAL A 39 4.14 5.78 -5.33
N ASN A 40 4.84 4.65 -5.43
CA ASN A 40 4.50 3.61 -6.39
C ASN A 40 3.22 2.86 -6.04
N ALA A 41 3.02 2.50 -4.76
CA ALA A 41 1.80 1.84 -4.31
C ALA A 41 0.56 2.70 -4.57
N PHE A 42 0.64 4.02 -4.34
CA PHE A 42 -0.47 4.92 -4.63
C PHE A 42 -0.73 5.07 -6.13
N SER A 43 0.34 5.16 -6.94
CA SER A 43 0.21 5.13 -8.40
C SER A 43 -0.54 3.88 -8.87
N ILE A 44 -0.12 2.70 -8.41
CA ILE A 44 -0.77 1.43 -8.74
C ILE A 44 -2.23 1.43 -8.28
N LEU A 45 -2.53 1.89 -7.06
CA LEU A 45 -3.91 1.96 -6.57
C LEU A 45 -4.82 2.84 -7.47
N ALA A 46 -4.32 3.99 -7.88
CA ALA A 46 -5.09 4.97 -8.62
C ALA A 46 -5.21 4.62 -10.12
N THR A 47 -4.12 4.17 -10.75
CA THR A 47 -4.03 3.99 -12.21
C THR A 47 -3.82 2.55 -12.65
N SER A 48 -3.56 1.63 -11.72
CA SER A 48 -3.10 0.25 -11.99
C SER A 48 -1.76 0.18 -12.74
N MET A 49 -0.98 1.27 -12.70
CA MET A 49 0.34 1.34 -13.32
C MET A 49 1.39 1.81 -12.30
N PRO A 50 2.58 1.22 -12.29
CA PRO A 50 3.69 1.73 -11.50
C PRO A 50 4.23 3.03 -12.08
N VAL A 51 4.84 3.85 -11.24
CA VAL A 51 5.32 5.18 -11.65
C VAL A 51 6.40 5.09 -12.72
N SER A 52 7.22 4.04 -12.74
CA SER A 52 8.28 3.89 -13.75
C SER A 52 7.79 3.74 -15.18
N GLU A 53 6.52 3.36 -15.38
CA GLU A 53 5.95 3.08 -16.69
C GLU A 53 5.25 4.30 -17.32
N ILE A 54 5.16 5.44 -16.62
CA ILE A 54 4.35 6.58 -17.07
C ILE A 54 5.02 7.46 -18.14
N LYS A 55 6.28 7.16 -18.52
CA LYS A 55 7.13 8.04 -19.33
C LYS A 55 6.50 8.52 -20.63
N SER A 56 5.77 7.64 -21.32
CA SER A 56 5.14 7.95 -22.60
C SER A 56 3.75 8.56 -22.46
N ASN A 57 3.20 8.66 -21.24
CA ASN A 57 1.81 9.03 -21.04
C ASN A 57 1.55 9.81 -19.74
N ILE A 58 2.38 10.84 -19.49
CA ILE A 58 2.29 11.69 -18.30
C ILE A 58 0.92 12.38 -18.22
N ASN A 59 0.35 12.81 -19.33
CA ASN A 59 -0.90 13.57 -19.33
C ASN A 59 -2.10 12.68 -18.93
N ASN A 60 -2.22 11.47 -19.49
CA ASN A 60 -3.28 10.55 -19.05
C ASN A 60 -3.04 10.08 -17.61
N PHE A 61 -1.79 9.97 -17.17
CA PHE A 61 -1.46 9.66 -15.79
C PHE A 61 -1.96 10.77 -14.84
N ILE A 62 -1.66 12.04 -15.15
CA ILE A 62 -2.14 13.20 -14.40
C ILE A 62 -3.67 13.19 -14.31
N GLU A 63 -4.34 13.01 -15.44
CA GLU A 63 -5.81 12.95 -15.49
C GLU A 63 -6.36 11.83 -14.60
N SER A 64 -5.79 10.62 -14.71
CA SER A 64 -6.22 9.46 -13.92
C SER A 64 -6.04 9.66 -12.42
N ILE A 65 -4.89 10.22 -12.01
CA ILE A 65 -4.61 10.54 -10.60
C ILE A 65 -5.58 11.62 -10.10
N ASN A 66 -5.74 12.71 -10.84
CA ASN A 66 -6.60 13.82 -10.43
C ASN A 66 -8.06 13.38 -10.32
N ASN A 67 -8.57 12.62 -11.29
CA ASN A 67 -9.92 12.03 -11.24
C ASN A 67 -10.11 11.14 -10.00
N TYR A 68 -9.10 10.32 -9.67
CA TYR A 68 -9.14 9.47 -8.47
C TYR A 68 -9.16 10.31 -7.18
N ILE A 69 -8.33 11.36 -7.11
CA ILE A 69 -8.27 12.30 -5.98
C ILE A 69 -9.62 13.00 -5.79
N GLU A 70 -10.21 13.53 -6.86
CA GLU A 70 -11.49 14.20 -6.82
C GLU A 70 -12.63 13.27 -6.36
N HIS A 71 -12.62 12.02 -6.81
CA HIS A 71 -13.60 11.02 -6.37
C HIS A 71 -13.51 10.74 -4.86
N ILE A 72 -12.30 10.63 -4.32
CA ILE A 72 -12.09 10.45 -2.88
C ILE A 72 -12.50 11.72 -2.11
N GLN A 73 -12.17 12.91 -2.63
CA GLN A 73 -12.58 14.19 -2.05
C GLN A 73 -14.10 14.32 -1.93
N LYS A 74 -14.85 13.93 -2.97
CA LYS A 74 -16.32 13.93 -2.96
C LYS A 74 -16.89 13.00 -1.89
N LYS A 75 -16.26 11.85 -1.65
CA LYS A 75 -16.74 10.84 -0.69
C LYS A 75 -16.37 11.12 0.76
N SER A 76 -15.35 11.94 1.01
CA SER A 76 -14.84 12.18 2.37
C SER A 76 -14.92 13.65 2.78
N ARG A 77 -15.79 13.95 3.74
CA ARG A 77 -15.91 15.28 4.38
C ARG A 77 -14.60 15.74 5.04
N LYS A 78 -13.65 14.84 5.31
CA LYS A 78 -12.33 15.18 5.91
C LYS A 78 -11.34 15.81 4.92
N ILE A 79 -11.59 15.76 3.61
CA ILE A 79 -10.60 16.17 2.58
C ILE A 79 -10.90 17.55 1.99
N SER A 80 -12.06 18.15 2.28
CA SER A 80 -12.63 19.18 1.42
C SER A 80 -12.08 20.60 1.56
N LYS A 81 -11.15 20.90 2.49
CA LYS A 81 -10.75 22.29 2.76
C LYS A 81 -9.32 22.71 2.41
N ASP A 82 -8.39 21.79 2.12
CA ASP A 82 -6.96 22.17 2.14
C ASP A 82 -6.05 21.58 1.04
N LYS A 83 -6.60 20.92 0.00
CA LYS A 83 -5.78 20.04 -0.87
C LYS A 83 -5.88 20.26 -2.39
N SER A 84 -6.26 21.46 -2.86
CA SER A 84 -5.99 21.86 -4.26
C SER A 84 -4.51 21.70 -4.63
N GLY A 85 -3.61 21.86 -3.65
CA GLY A 85 -2.16 21.66 -3.80
C GLY A 85 -1.71 20.22 -4.06
N LEU A 86 -2.58 19.21 -3.99
CA LEU A 86 -2.20 17.82 -4.30
C LEU A 86 -2.62 17.34 -5.69
N LEU A 87 -3.36 18.15 -6.45
CA LEU A 87 -3.58 17.85 -7.86
C LEU A 87 -2.24 17.94 -8.60
N LEU A 88 -2.04 17.01 -9.52
CA LEU A 88 -0.87 16.98 -10.37
C LEU A 88 -1.05 17.91 -11.58
N SER A 89 0.07 18.47 -12.03
CA SER A 89 0.21 19.25 -13.26
C SER A 89 1.51 18.87 -13.96
N GLU A 90 1.65 19.21 -15.24
CA GLU A 90 2.87 18.89 -16.01
C GLU A 90 4.14 19.46 -15.37
N SER A 91 4.04 20.66 -14.77
CA SER A 91 5.17 21.34 -14.11
C SER A 91 5.71 20.57 -12.90
N ASP A 92 4.90 19.70 -12.29
CA ASP A 92 5.31 18.86 -11.16
C ASP A 92 6.33 17.79 -11.55
N PHE A 93 6.45 17.48 -12.85
CA PHE A 93 7.39 16.52 -13.42
C PHE A 93 8.63 17.17 -14.04
N ALA A 94 8.67 18.51 -14.12
CA ALA A 94 9.70 19.22 -14.89
C ALA A 94 11.09 19.21 -14.25
N SER A 95 11.18 19.23 -12.91
CA SER A 95 12.49 19.26 -12.24
C SER A 95 12.48 18.65 -10.83
N CYS A 96 13.63 18.10 -10.44
CA CYS A 96 13.90 17.60 -9.08
C CYS A 96 14.15 18.76 -8.10
N SER A 97 13.09 19.50 -7.76
CA SER A 97 13.16 20.66 -6.86
C SER A 97 13.04 20.29 -5.38
N LYS A 98 12.37 19.17 -5.06
CA LYS A 98 12.10 18.75 -3.68
C LYS A 98 13.29 18.02 -3.08
N ALA A 99 13.96 18.64 -2.11
CA ALA A 99 14.98 17.98 -1.30
C ALA A 99 14.34 17.01 -0.31
N LEU A 100 14.88 15.78 -0.25
CA LEU A 100 14.48 14.78 0.72
C LEU A 100 15.25 14.97 2.04
N SER A 101 14.50 14.89 3.12
CA SER A 101 14.99 14.88 4.50
C SER A 101 15.52 13.49 4.87
N SER A 102 16.19 13.43 6.03
CA SER A 102 16.66 12.14 6.55
C SER A 102 15.56 11.28 7.16
N GLU A 103 14.36 11.85 7.35
CA GLU A 103 13.16 11.13 7.81
C GLU A 103 12.39 10.52 6.62
N GLU A 104 12.56 11.07 5.42
CA GLU A 104 12.02 10.49 4.19
C GLU A 104 12.91 9.37 3.63
N LEU A 105 14.17 9.29 4.08
CA LEU A 105 15.17 8.30 3.65
C LEU A 105 15.81 7.58 4.84
N ILE A 106 14.97 7.05 5.72
CA ILE A 106 15.41 6.41 6.98
C ILE A 106 16.31 5.21 6.71
N GLU A 107 16.02 4.42 5.69
CA GLU A 107 16.80 3.24 5.32
C GLU A 107 18.22 3.62 4.90
N MET A 108 18.36 4.69 4.12
CA MET A 108 19.68 5.23 3.75
C MET A 108 20.42 5.80 4.96
N LYS A 109 19.70 6.49 5.86
CA LYS A 109 20.27 6.99 7.11
C LYS A 109 20.80 5.85 7.99
N GLU A 110 20.05 4.75 8.14
CA GLU A 110 20.49 3.58 8.91
C GLU A 110 21.61 2.81 8.20
N PHE A 111 21.58 2.67 6.87
CA PHE A 111 22.68 2.09 6.10
C PHE A 111 23.99 2.88 6.28
N LEU A 112 23.92 4.21 6.20
CA LEU A 112 25.12 5.03 6.37
C LEU A 112 25.67 4.95 7.80
N LYS A 113 24.81 4.85 8.82
CA LYS A 113 25.23 4.61 10.20
C LYS A 113 25.91 3.26 10.40
N SER A 114 25.59 2.23 9.63
CA SER A 114 26.22 0.90 9.73
C SER A 114 27.44 0.73 8.82
N SER A 115 27.72 1.70 7.96
CA SER A 115 28.83 1.67 7.00
C SER A 115 30.11 2.33 7.54
N ILE A 116 31.26 1.99 6.95
CA ILE A 116 32.54 2.70 7.15
C ILE A 116 32.49 4.19 6.74
N TYR A 117 31.42 4.60 6.06
CA TYR A 117 31.20 5.96 5.54
C TYR A 117 30.39 6.84 6.50
N LEU A 118 30.19 6.42 7.75
CA LEU A 118 29.65 7.22 8.85
C LEU A 118 30.17 8.67 8.76
N TYR A 119 29.26 9.62 8.57
CA TYR A 119 29.50 11.08 8.49
C TYR A 119 30.11 11.66 7.19
N THR A 120 30.38 10.86 6.15
CA THR A 120 30.88 11.40 4.86
C THR A 120 29.77 11.89 3.92
N LEU A 121 28.56 11.32 4.02
CA LEU A 121 27.40 11.69 3.21
C LEU A 121 26.32 12.34 4.08
N LYS A 122 26.06 13.63 3.86
CA LYS A 122 24.89 14.30 4.45
C LYS A 122 23.64 13.86 3.68
N THR A 123 22.83 12.98 4.24
CA THR A 123 21.61 12.47 3.58
C THR A 123 20.61 13.57 3.25
N SER A 124 20.44 14.55 4.14
CA SER A 124 19.53 15.68 3.92
C SER A 124 20.00 16.53 2.73
N GLY A 125 19.16 16.65 1.71
CA GLY A 125 19.41 17.50 0.55
C GLY A 125 20.32 16.93 -0.53
N THR A 126 21.01 15.81 -0.27
CA THR A 126 21.76 15.06 -1.30
C THR A 126 20.82 14.40 -2.29
N PHE A 127 19.70 13.85 -1.80
CA PHE A 127 18.67 13.30 -2.66
C PHE A 127 17.58 14.34 -2.89
N LYS A 128 17.21 14.51 -4.15
CA LYS A 128 16.09 15.35 -4.59
C LYS A 128 15.13 14.53 -5.42
N THR A 129 13.87 14.94 -5.45
CA THR A 129 12.85 14.28 -6.25
C THR A 129 11.87 15.27 -6.87
N LEU A 130 10.98 14.77 -7.70
CA LEU A 130 9.94 15.53 -8.39
C LEU A 130 8.88 16.01 -7.40
N SER A 131 8.32 17.21 -7.63
CA SER A 131 7.14 17.71 -6.91
C SER A 131 5.98 16.72 -6.99
N ALA A 132 5.82 16.06 -8.15
CA ALA A 132 4.81 15.03 -8.34
C ALA A 132 4.95 13.89 -7.32
N PHE A 133 6.16 13.43 -7.03
CA PHE A 133 6.38 12.32 -6.09
C PHE A 133 6.07 12.74 -4.65
N ASP A 134 6.32 14.00 -4.28
CA ASP A 134 5.89 14.53 -2.98
C ASP A 134 4.37 14.54 -2.84
N LYS A 135 3.65 15.03 -3.86
CA LYS A 135 2.18 15.02 -3.88
C LYS A 135 1.62 13.59 -3.80
N LEU A 136 2.18 12.64 -4.56
CA LEU A 136 1.78 11.23 -4.52
C LEU A 136 2.07 10.60 -3.14
N ASN A 137 3.22 10.89 -2.54
CA ASN A 137 3.59 10.41 -1.21
C ASN A 137 2.61 10.93 -0.13
N GLN A 138 2.27 12.21 -0.17
CA GLN A 138 1.27 12.81 0.73
C GLN A 138 -0.13 12.22 0.53
N MET A 139 -0.47 11.81 -0.69
CA MET A 139 -1.72 11.10 -0.96
C MET A 139 -1.69 9.67 -0.46
N ALA A 140 -0.57 8.96 -0.58
CA ALA A 140 -0.40 7.63 -0.03
C ALA A 140 -0.63 7.64 1.49
N ASP A 141 -0.06 8.61 2.20
CA ASP A 141 -0.23 8.77 3.66
C ASP A 141 -1.69 9.00 4.08
N TYR A 142 -2.48 9.61 3.20
CA TYR A 142 -3.90 9.82 3.44
C TYR A 142 -4.73 8.57 3.12
N VAL A 143 -4.51 7.97 1.94
CA VAL A 143 -5.38 6.92 1.40
C VAL A 143 -5.14 5.56 2.04
N PHE A 144 -3.87 5.21 2.32
CA PHE A 144 -3.54 3.92 2.92
C PHE A 144 -3.70 3.89 4.45
N ARG A 145 -4.05 5.03 5.07
CA ARG A 145 -4.23 5.12 6.51
C ARG A 145 -5.47 4.32 6.94
N VAL A 146 -5.23 3.23 7.64
CA VAL A 146 -6.25 2.38 8.26
C VAL A 146 -6.01 2.29 9.77
N CYS A 147 -7.05 2.08 10.56
CA CYS A 147 -6.92 1.89 12.00
C CYS A 147 -7.36 0.48 12.38
N PHE A 148 -6.45 -0.28 12.98
CA PHE A 148 -6.74 -1.57 13.58
C PHE A 148 -7.13 -1.29 15.03
N HIS A 149 -8.44 -1.29 15.30
CA HIS A 149 -8.98 -0.73 16.54
C HIS A 149 -8.57 0.76 16.71
N ASP A 150 -7.72 1.08 17.69
CA ASP A 150 -7.27 2.45 17.98
C ASP A 150 -5.87 2.76 17.41
N ASP A 151 -5.17 1.78 16.85
CA ASP A 151 -3.82 1.99 16.31
C ASP A 151 -3.84 2.13 14.79
N CYS A 152 -3.45 3.32 14.30
CA CYS A 152 -3.50 3.64 12.88
C CYS A 152 -2.13 3.47 12.20
N HIS A 153 -2.15 2.76 11.07
CA HIS A 153 -1.00 2.43 10.24
C HIS A 153 -1.33 2.78 8.78
N LEU A 154 -0.32 2.91 7.94
CA LEU A 154 -0.53 2.71 6.52
C LEU A 154 -0.56 1.20 6.27
N ALA A 155 -1.56 0.70 5.55
CA ALA A 155 -1.65 -0.71 5.20
C ALA A 155 -1.84 -0.89 3.70
N ILE A 156 -1.03 -1.76 3.11
CA ILE A 156 -1.02 -2.05 1.67
C ILE A 156 -0.96 -3.57 1.51
N VAL A 157 -1.84 -4.12 0.69
CA VAL A 157 -1.75 -5.52 0.26
C VAL A 157 -0.89 -5.55 -1.01
N GLU A 158 0.35 -5.97 -0.87
CA GLU A 158 1.32 -6.03 -1.95
C GLU A 158 1.25 -7.41 -2.64
N VAL A 159 1.29 -7.39 -3.98
CA VAL A 159 1.42 -8.60 -4.80
C VAL A 159 2.76 -8.50 -5.53
N ALA A 160 3.64 -9.48 -5.32
CA ALA A 160 4.93 -9.53 -6.02
C ALA A 160 4.82 -10.32 -7.33
N GLY A 161 5.60 -9.94 -8.36
CA GLY A 161 5.63 -10.59 -9.68
C GLY A 161 5.20 -9.68 -10.85
N TYR A 162 5.55 -10.06 -12.09
CA TYR A 162 5.45 -9.22 -13.31
C TYR A 162 4.03 -9.08 -13.93
N ASP A 163 3.86 -7.96 -14.65
CA ASP A 163 2.84 -7.51 -15.62
C ASP A 163 1.35 -7.43 -15.20
N LEU A 164 0.80 -8.39 -14.46
CA LEU A 164 -0.61 -8.36 -13.99
C LEU A 164 -0.76 -7.93 -12.53
N ALA A 165 0.33 -7.95 -11.76
CA ALA A 165 0.33 -7.64 -10.33
C ALA A 165 -0.22 -6.23 -10.03
N SER A 166 0.00 -5.25 -10.90
CA SER A 166 -0.46 -3.87 -10.67
C SER A 166 -2.00 -3.74 -10.74
N ARG A 167 -2.66 -4.43 -11.67
CA ARG A 167 -4.15 -4.41 -11.77
C ARG A 167 -4.80 -5.17 -10.61
N ASP A 168 -4.23 -6.32 -10.28
CA ASP A 168 -4.74 -7.13 -9.18
C ASP A 168 -4.51 -6.43 -7.83
N MET A 169 -3.31 -5.89 -7.61
CA MET A 169 -2.99 -5.08 -6.42
C MET A 169 -3.91 -3.87 -6.30
N SER A 170 -4.20 -3.16 -7.39
CA SER A 170 -5.14 -2.04 -7.40
C SER A 170 -6.53 -2.47 -6.93
N SER A 171 -7.07 -3.56 -7.50
CA SER A 171 -8.40 -4.07 -7.16
C SER A 171 -8.49 -4.53 -5.71
N ILE A 172 -7.50 -5.32 -5.26
CA ILE A 172 -7.40 -5.81 -3.88
C ILE A 172 -7.35 -4.63 -2.90
N ASN A 173 -6.48 -3.64 -3.12
CA ASN A 173 -6.35 -2.52 -2.18
C ASN A 173 -7.59 -1.60 -2.19
N ARG A 174 -8.26 -1.40 -3.32
CA ARG A 174 -9.52 -0.63 -3.37
C ARG A 174 -10.59 -1.27 -2.49
N GLU A 175 -10.78 -2.59 -2.58
CA GLU A 175 -11.73 -3.31 -1.73
C GLU A 175 -11.28 -3.37 -0.27
N PHE A 176 -10.01 -3.67 -0.02
CA PHE A 176 -9.44 -3.73 1.32
C PHE A 176 -9.62 -2.41 2.07
N LEU A 177 -9.22 -1.28 1.47
CA LEU A 177 -9.37 0.04 2.07
C LEU A 177 -10.85 0.43 2.21
N ARG A 178 -11.73 0.04 1.27
CA ARG A 178 -13.19 0.26 1.41
C ARG A 178 -13.71 -0.40 2.68
N PHE A 179 -13.35 -1.65 2.93
CA PHE A 179 -13.78 -2.38 4.12
C PHE A 179 -13.13 -1.83 5.39
N MET A 180 -11.81 -1.62 5.42
CA MET A 180 -11.12 -1.09 6.60
C MET A 180 -11.58 0.32 7.01
N ASN A 181 -11.97 1.15 6.05
CA ASN A 181 -12.50 2.49 6.34
C ASN A 181 -13.95 2.45 6.85
N LYS A 182 -14.72 1.43 6.47
CA LYS A 182 -16.11 1.24 6.92
C LYS A 182 -16.17 0.50 8.26
N LEU A 183 -15.30 -0.48 8.44
CA LEU A 183 -15.32 -1.46 9.52
C LEU A 183 -13.97 -1.38 10.23
N ARG A 184 -13.96 -1.01 11.50
CA ARG A 184 -12.75 -0.96 12.33
C ARG A 184 -12.34 -2.38 12.74
N LEU A 185 -11.91 -3.16 11.76
CA LEU A 185 -11.46 -4.54 11.96
C LEU A 185 -10.20 -4.56 12.84
N THR A 186 -10.11 -5.56 13.72
CA THR A 186 -8.85 -5.87 14.42
C THR A 186 -7.86 -6.48 13.42
N TYR A 187 -6.65 -6.80 13.89
CA TYR A 187 -5.59 -7.29 13.01
C TYR A 187 -5.93 -8.63 12.34
N THR A 188 -6.44 -9.61 13.08
CA THR A 188 -6.73 -10.95 12.56
C THR A 188 -7.78 -10.92 11.43
N PRO A 189 -8.95 -10.28 11.60
CA PRO A 189 -9.92 -10.13 10.52
C PRO A 189 -9.39 -9.38 9.31
N ALA A 190 -8.58 -8.34 9.51
CA ALA A 190 -7.99 -7.59 8.41
C ALA A 190 -6.95 -8.43 7.63
N TYR A 191 -6.15 -9.23 8.33
CA TYR A 191 -5.20 -10.17 7.71
C TYR A 191 -5.94 -11.22 6.87
N VAL A 192 -6.99 -11.83 7.42
CA VAL A 192 -7.82 -12.80 6.67
C VAL A 192 -8.59 -12.13 5.54
N LEU A 193 -9.02 -10.87 5.69
CA LEU A 193 -9.65 -10.12 4.60
C LEU A 193 -8.67 -9.90 3.45
N ALA A 194 -7.43 -9.51 3.74
CA ALA A 194 -6.39 -9.35 2.72
C ALA A 194 -6.13 -10.68 2.00
N MET A 195 -6.07 -11.81 2.73
CA MET A 195 -5.93 -13.15 2.14
C MET A 195 -7.11 -13.49 1.23
N SER A 196 -8.34 -13.28 1.69
CA SER A 196 -9.54 -13.60 0.93
C SER A 196 -9.68 -12.74 -0.33
N LEU A 197 -9.36 -11.45 -0.24
CA LEU A 197 -9.34 -10.56 -1.41
C LEU A 197 -8.27 -10.97 -2.42
N ALA A 198 -7.09 -11.38 -1.96
CA ALA A 198 -6.07 -11.95 -2.84
C ALA A 198 -6.60 -13.19 -3.58
N VAL A 199 -7.27 -14.11 -2.88
CA VAL A 199 -7.89 -15.31 -3.48
C VAL A 199 -8.98 -14.95 -4.51
N ARG A 200 -9.75 -13.88 -4.25
CA ARG A 200 -10.82 -13.40 -5.15
C ARG A 200 -10.28 -12.81 -6.44
N HIS A 201 -9.26 -11.95 -6.36
CA HIS A 201 -8.79 -11.16 -7.50
C HIS A 201 -7.68 -11.82 -8.29
N LEU A 202 -6.83 -12.65 -7.67
CA LEU A 202 -5.68 -13.23 -8.37
C LEU A 202 -6.08 -14.43 -9.21
N ALA A 203 -5.86 -14.34 -10.53
CA ALA A 203 -6.10 -15.44 -11.45
C ALA A 203 -5.25 -16.68 -11.10
N ARG A 204 -3.96 -16.47 -10.80
CA ARG A 204 -2.99 -17.50 -10.40
C ARG A 204 -2.65 -17.42 -8.91
N CYS A 205 -3.68 -17.40 -8.07
CA CYS A 205 -3.50 -17.15 -6.63
C CYS A 205 -2.62 -18.20 -5.90
N GLN A 206 -2.40 -19.41 -6.42
CA GLN A 206 -1.49 -20.37 -5.78
C GLN A 206 0.00 -20.01 -5.96
N GLU A 207 0.33 -19.32 -7.05
CA GLU A 207 1.70 -18.98 -7.43
C GLU A 207 2.09 -17.58 -7.00
N ALA A 208 1.11 -16.71 -6.79
CA ALA A 208 1.34 -15.33 -6.39
C ALA A 208 1.97 -15.25 -4.99
N GLU A 209 2.94 -14.35 -4.84
CA GLU A 209 3.42 -13.93 -3.54
C GLU A 209 2.65 -12.68 -3.13
N VAL A 210 1.96 -12.76 -2.00
CA VAL A 210 1.16 -11.64 -1.49
C VAL A 210 1.56 -11.36 -0.06
N ARG A 211 1.67 -10.08 0.29
CA ARG A 211 2.12 -9.61 1.60
C ARG A 211 1.21 -8.50 2.09
N LEU A 212 0.94 -8.48 3.40
CA LEU A 212 0.36 -7.31 4.06
C LEU A 212 1.49 -6.45 4.59
N VAL A 213 1.69 -5.31 3.96
CA VAL A 213 2.65 -4.30 4.37
C VAL A 213 1.98 -3.32 5.33
N ARG A 214 2.64 -3.04 6.45
CA ARG A 214 2.23 -2.08 7.47
C ARG A 214 3.36 -1.09 7.73
N ILE A 215 3.02 0.20 7.73
CA ILE A 215 3.98 1.28 7.98
C ILE A 215 3.45 2.18 9.09
N LYS A 216 4.30 2.44 10.10
CA LYS A 216 4.03 3.37 11.19
C LYS A 216 5.28 4.15 11.53
N GLY A 217 5.27 5.45 11.22
CA GLY A 217 6.45 6.29 11.33
C GLY A 217 7.59 5.72 10.50
N SER A 218 8.73 5.44 11.15
CA SER A 218 9.90 4.81 10.54
C SER A 218 9.84 3.29 10.42
N TYR A 219 8.84 2.65 11.02
CA TYR A 219 8.76 1.20 11.08
C TYR A 219 7.97 0.66 9.89
N TYR A 220 8.59 -0.29 9.19
CA TYR A 220 8.00 -1.05 8.09
C TYR A 220 7.94 -2.52 8.49
N THR A 221 6.78 -3.15 8.34
CA THR A 221 6.58 -4.59 8.55
C THR A 221 5.90 -5.17 7.31
N SER A 222 6.46 -6.24 6.75
CA SER A 222 5.87 -6.96 5.62
C SER A 222 5.62 -8.40 6.03
N ILE A 223 4.33 -8.80 6.04
CA ILE A 223 3.91 -10.11 6.54
C ILE A 223 3.35 -10.91 5.36
N PRO A 224 3.92 -12.08 5.02
CA PRO A 224 3.40 -12.89 3.93
C PRO A 224 1.98 -13.37 4.25
N LEU A 225 1.11 -13.36 3.25
CA LEU A 225 -0.25 -13.88 3.33
C LEU A 225 -0.26 -15.37 3.01
N GLN A 226 -0.66 -16.21 3.97
CA GLN A 226 -0.71 -17.67 3.82
C GLN A 226 -1.95 -18.14 3.01
N HIS A 227 -2.19 -17.55 1.84
CA HIS A 227 -3.46 -17.69 1.11
C HIS A 227 -3.58 -18.96 0.25
N ARG A 228 -2.51 -19.77 0.10
CA ARG A 228 -2.49 -20.91 -0.83
C ARG A 228 -3.51 -22.01 -0.51
N LEU A 229 -3.70 -22.36 0.76
CA LEU A 229 -4.75 -23.32 1.13
C LEU A 229 -6.13 -22.75 0.80
N LEU A 230 -6.34 -21.47 1.10
CA LEU A 230 -7.60 -20.77 0.84
C LEU A 230 -7.90 -20.65 -0.67
N CYS A 231 -6.88 -20.63 -1.55
CA CYS A 231 -7.05 -20.76 -3.00
C CYS A 231 -7.74 -22.05 -3.44
N THR A 232 -7.56 -23.16 -2.71
CA THR A 232 -8.27 -24.42 -2.97
C THR A 232 -9.71 -24.39 -2.46
N LEU A 233 -10.04 -23.42 -1.60
CA LEU A 233 -11.33 -23.22 -0.96
C LEU A 233 -11.89 -21.82 -1.30
N LYS A 234 -11.85 -21.43 -2.57
CA LYS A 234 -12.33 -20.09 -3.02
C LYS A 234 -13.71 -19.69 -2.45
N PRO A 235 -14.70 -20.60 -2.34
CA PRO A 235 -15.99 -20.26 -1.72
C PRO A 235 -15.87 -19.84 -0.25
N LEU A 236 -14.92 -20.38 0.52
CA LEU A 236 -14.66 -19.96 1.90
C LEU A 236 -14.06 -18.55 1.97
N ALA A 237 -13.19 -18.20 1.02
CA ALA A 237 -12.67 -16.83 0.90
C ALA A 237 -13.82 -15.84 0.65
N ASN A 238 -14.69 -16.15 -0.31
CA ASN A 238 -15.85 -15.31 -0.63
C ASN A 238 -16.85 -15.24 0.51
N PHE A 239 -17.14 -16.35 1.19
CA PHE A 239 -17.95 -16.37 2.40
C PHE A 239 -17.44 -15.38 3.45
N TYR A 240 -16.14 -15.40 3.72
CA TYR A 240 -15.56 -14.47 4.69
C TYR A 240 -15.72 -13.00 4.26
N ILE A 241 -15.54 -12.69 2.98
CA ILE A 241 -15.74 -11.33 2.46
C ILE A 241 -17.21 -10.92 2.59
N ASP A 242 -18.15 -11.83 2.30
CA ASP A 242 -19.59 -11.58 2.41
C ASP A 242 -19.97 -11.27 3.87
N LEU A 243 -19.39 -11.98 4.85
CA LEU A 243 -19.57 -11.69 6.28
C LEU A 243 -19.03 -10.30 6.66
N VAL A 244 -17.84 -9.94 6.16
CA VAL A 244 -17.25 -8.61 6.37
C VAL A 244 -18.18 -7.55 5.77
N GLU A 245 -18.67 -7.74 4.55
CA GLU A 245 -19.56 -6.79 3.88
C GLU A 245 -20.89 -6.59 4.62
N ALA A 246 -21.43 -7.68 5.18
CA ALA A 246 -22.61 -7.66 6.02
C ALA A 246 -22.39 -6.93 7.37
N GLY A 247 -21.14 -6.76 7.81
CA GLY A 247 -20.83 -6.25 9.14
C GLY A 247 -21.17 -7.27 10.24
N SER A 248 -21.04 -8.56 9.91
CA SER A 248 -21.46 -9.67 10.75
C SER A 248 -20.70 -9.72 12.08
N GLY A 249 -21.41 -10.10 13.16
CA GLY A 249 -20.80 -10.38 14.46
C GLY A 249 -19.87 -11.60 14.46
N TYR A 250 -19.91 -12.44 13.42
CA TYR A 250 -19.08 -13.65 13.30
C TYR A 250 -17.71 -13.40 12.70
N VAL A 251 -17.44 -12.21 12.14
CA VAL A 251 -16.20 -11.88 11.43
C VAL A 251 -14.94 -12.28 12.23
N GLU A 252 -14.87 -11.94 13.52
CA GLU A 252 -13.71 -12.27 14.36
C GLU A 252 -13.51 -13.78 14.54
N SER A 253 -14.61 -14.48 14.84
CA SER A 253 -14.58 -15.93 15.11
C SER A 253 -14.23 -16.73 13.85
N VAL A 254 -14.79 -16.35 12.71
CA VAL A 254 -14.53 -17.00 11.42
C VAL A 254 -13.10 -16.68 10.96
N ALA A 255 -12.64 -15.43 11.08
CA ALA A 255 -11.25 -15.08 10.77
C ALA A 255 -10.27 -15.93 11.57
N SER A 256 -10.49 -16.07 12.88
CA SER A 256 -9.63 -16.86 13.76
C SER A 256 -9.56 -18.33 13.32
N LYS A 257 -10.70 -18.92 12.94
CA LYS A 257 -10.77 -20.31 12.46
C LYS A 257 -10.18 -20.51 11.07
N ILE A 258 -10.33 -19.55 10.16
CA ILE A 258 -9.64 -19.57 8.85
C ILE A 258 -8.13 -19.50 9.06
N LEU A 259 -7.66 -18.63 9.94
CA LEU A 259 -6.24 -18.51 10.22
C LEU A 259 -5.68 -19.79 10.86
N GLU A 260 -6.38 -20.37 11.84
CA GLU A 260 -6.02 -21.64 12.47
C GLU A 260 -5.95 -22.78 11.43
N MET A 261 -6.97 -22.89 10.57
CA MET A 261 -7.01 -23.86 9.46
C MET A 261 -5.79 -23.68 8.55
N VAL A 262 -5.49 -22.45 8.14
CA VAL A 262 -4.38 -22.17 7.22
C VAL A 262 -3.02 -22.48 7.84
N GLN A 263 -2.86 -22.24 9.14
CA GLN A 263 -1.62 -22.49 9.86
C GLN A 263 -1.38 -23.98 10.16
N THR A 264 -2.45 -24.74 10.35
CA THR A 264 -2.39 -26.16 10.75
C THR A 264 -2.64 -27.12 9.59
N ASP A 265 -3.11 -26.61 8.45
CA ASP A 265 -3.68 -27.37 7.33
C ASP A 265 -4.87 -28.28 7.74
N ASP A 266 -5.50 -28.00 8.88
CA ASP A 266 -6.65 -28.76 9.40
C ASP A 266 -7.98 -28.11 8.99
N ARG A 267 -8.59 -28.65 7.93
CA ARG A 267 -9.89 -28.19 7.42
C ARG A 267 -11.03 -28.40 8.41
N TYR A 268 -10.89 -29.29 9.40
CA TYR A 268 -11.95 -29.54 10.39
C TYR A 268 -12.25 -28.30 11.26
N LYS A 269 -11.27 -27.40 11.42
CA LYS A 269 -11.41 -26.16 12.20
C LYS A 269 -12.53 -25.25 11.73
N ILE A 270 -12.82 -25.23 10.42
CA ILE A 270 -13.89 -24.41 9.85
C ILE A 270 -15.28 -24.99 10.17
N TYR A 271 -15.44 -26.30 10.19
CA TYR A 271 -16.74 -26.92 10.43
C TYR A 271 -17.31 -26.59 11.82
N GLU A 272 -16.46 -26.38 12.82
CA GLU A 272 -16.88 -25.97 14.16
C GLU A 272 -17.64 -24.63 14.10
N VAL A 273 -17.10 -23.63 13.40
CA VAL A 273 -17.72 -22.31 13.31
C VAL A 273 -18.96 -22.33 12.43
N LEU A 274 -18.93 -23.07 11.31
CA LEU A 274 -20.07 -23.20 10.40
C LEU A 274 -21.23 -23.94 11.06
N ARG A 275 -20.94 -24.99 11.84
CA ARG A 275 -21.95 -25.70 12.62
C ARG A 275 -22.61 -24.76 13.62
N ASN A 276 -21.84 -24.00 14.38
CA ASN A 276 -22.38 -23.04 15.34
C ASN A 276 -23.26 -21.97 14.66
N MET A 277 -22.85 -21.46 13.50
CA MET A 277 -23.66 -20.53 12.71
C MET A 277 -24.95 -21.19 12.19
N SER A 278 -24.88 -22.42 11.66
CA SER A 278 -26.07 -23.13 11.14
C SER A 278 -27.11 -23.46 12.21
N GLN A 279 -26.67 -23.65 13.46
CA GLN A 279 -27.55 -23.99 14.58
C GLN A 279 -28.17 -22.74 15.24
N THR A 280 -27.67 -21.54 14.96
CA THR A 280 -28.26 -20.33 15.53
C THR A 280 -29.50 -19.91 14.75
N ARG A 281 -30.58 -19.56 15.46
CA ARG A 281 -31.77 -18.96 14.86
C ARG A 281 -31.61 -17.46 14.56
N LYS A 282 -30.49 -16.86 14.97
CA LYS A 282 -30.25 -15.41 14.98
C LYS A 282 -29.41 -14.89 13.81
N LEU A 283 -29.09 -15.71 12.81
CA LEU A 283 -28.40 -15.20 11.61
C LEU A 283 -29.29 -14.17 10.91
N ASP A 284 -28.70 -13.04 10.59
CA ASP A 284 -29.35 -12.10 9.69
C ASP A 284 -29.46 -12.68 8.27
N ILE A 285 -30.25 -12.02 7.40
CA ILE A 285 -30.52 -12.51 6.06
C ILE A 285 -29.23 -12.64 5.23
N ARG A 286 -28.29 -11.71 5.36
CA ARG A 286 -27.05 -11.70 4.58
C ARG A 286 -26.06 -12.75 5.07
N GLU A 287 -25.96 -12.92 6.38
CA GLU A 287 -25.19 -14.00 7.01
C GLU A 287 -25.71 -15.37 6.59
N ARG A 288 -27.04 -15.53 6.55
CA ARG A 288 -27.67 -16.78 6.10
C ARG A 288 -27.40 -17.06 4.63
N GLU A 289 -27.58 -16.06 3.76
CA GLU A 289 -27.27 -16.19 2.33
C GLU A 289 -25.80 -16.56 2.09
N ALA A 290 -24.87 -15.94 2.83
CA ALA A 290 -23.46 -16.27 2.75
C ALA A 290 -23.19 -17.72 3.18
N LEU A 291 -23.79 -18.15 4.30
CA LEU A 291 -23.65 -19.51 4.82
C LEU A 291 -24.23 -20.56 3.85
N ASP A 292 -25.42 -20.32 3.32
CA ASP A 292 -26.11 -21.24 2.41
C ASP A 292 -25.28 -21.46 1.12
N LYS A 293 -24.68 -20.39 0.57
CA LYS A 293 -23.76 -20.50 -0.58
C LYS A 293 -22.55 -21.37 -0.27
N LEU A 294 -21.97 -21.25 0.92
CA LEU A 294 -20.82 -22.05 1.33
C LEU A 294 -21.20 -23.51 1.56
N VAL A 295 -22.31 -23.78 2.25
CA VAL A 295 -22.80 -25.14 2.51
C VAL A 295 -23.13 -25.85 1.20
N ALA A 296 -23.77 -25.18 0.25
CA ALA A 296 -24.08 -25.74 -1.06
C ALA A 296 -22.81 -26.16 -1.85
N PHE A 297 -21.66 -25.54 -1.57
CA PHE A 297 -20.37 -25.96 -2.12
C PHE A 297 -19.78 -27.15 -1.37
N LEU A 298 -19.86 -27.19 -0.04
CA LEU A 298 -19.27 -28.25 0.78
C LEU A 298 -19.97 -29.62 0.67
N VAL A 299 -21.22 -29.64 0.20
CA VAL A 299 -22.03 -30.86 0.03
C VAL A 299 -21.92 -31.46 -1.39
N LYS A 300 -21.23 -30.78 -2.31
CA LYS A 300 -20.92 -31.27 -3.66
C LYS A 300 -19.56 -31.96 -3.70
#